data_AF-A0A314XJE1-F1
#
_entry.id   AF-A0A314XJE1-F1
#
_cell.length_a   1.000
_cell.length_b   1.000
_cell.length_c   1.000
_cell.angle_alpha   90.00
_cell.angle_beta   90.00
_cell.angle_gamma   90.00
#
_symmetry.space_group_name_H-M   'P 1'
#
loop_
_entity.id
_entity.type
_entity.pdbx_description
1 polymer ?
#
loop_
_entity_poly.entity_id
_entity_poly.type
_entity_poly.pdbx_seq_one_letter_code
_entity_poly.pdbx_strand_id
1 'polypeptide(L)'
;MGVPGRATLAVKSYNKERIKQNLQVFDWELTEDDLDKINQIPQHKMMMREELASAGGSSSPYKSLEENTQLSGNLESEFSDFAGGDGILNGQTVFFSLRILMDTFLNDILSPTRPRWRKVAYGGMQPGFDDNHTDDSFLEDMVMNANVVKRDILKVMLDSVSISQYLCIVALVGLVWTYTLRSILNENSLLLLDVTLLGLGFLVLLLTKEMLSFNLFFRYLLNISFFISGLYVLAPIYQTLTTSISSNSIWAVTVSLLVLHLFLHDYYGSTVRAPGALHNPTLTSCISLNASVVASVFIASCLRSRLLVFAIMLFSLQVFLFAPLVTYCIKKYSFRLHLWFSFGLMIATLAFVYTLHLLLFVMLLGLLIFVTVVCPYWLIRMQEYKFEINGPWDEAKLCFDITD
;
A
#
# COMPACT_ATOMS: atom_id res chain seq x y z
N MET A 1 -8.82 -36.09 -31.54
CA MET A 1 -9.44 -36.18 -30.20
C MET A 1 -9.38 -34.80 -29.58
N GLY A 2 -10.46 -34.03 -29.69
CA GLY A 2 -10.57 -32.68 -29.14
C GLY A 2 -11.19 -32.75 -27.75
N VAL A 3 -10.55 -32.16 -26.75
CA VAL A 3 -11.08 -32.02 -25.39
C VAL A 3 -12.25 -31.02 -25.43
N PRO A 4 -13.49 -31.40 -25.10
CA PRO A 4 -14.59 -30.44 -25.07
C PRO A 4 -14.52 -29.58 -23.80
N GLY A 5 -14.88 -28.29 -23.91
CA GLY A 5 -15.37 -27.54 -22.74
C GLY A 5 -14.38 -26.70 -21.92
N ARG A 6 -13.25 -26.21 -22.45
CA ARG A 6 -12.49 -25.15 -21.75
C ARG A 6 -13.16 -23.79 -21.91
N ALA A 7 -14.18 -23.54 -21.11
CA ALA A 7 -14.81 -22.23 -20.93
C ALA A 7 -14.52 -21.71 -19.52
N THR A 8 -14.20 -20.42 -19.39
CA THR A 8 -14.07 -19.78 -18.07
C THR A 8 -15.45 -19.37 -17.58
N LEU A 9 -15.90 -19.96 -16.48
CA LEU A 9 -17.19 -19.67 -15.86
C LEU A 9 -17.12 -18.36 -15.07
N ALA A 10 -17.98 -17.39 -15.40
CA ALA A 10 -18.18 -16.17 -14.63
C ALA A 10 -19.50 -16.25 -13.86
N VAL A 11 -19.44 -16.68 -12.59
CA VAL A 11 -20.63 -16.88 -11.75
C VAL A 11 -20.83 -15.67 -10.82
N LYS A 12 -22.00 -15.01 -10.92
CA LYS A 12 -22.36 -13.85 -10.09
C LYS A 12 -23.13 -14.29 -8.85
N SER A 13 -22.67 -13.91 -7.65
CA SER A 13 -23.40 -14.11 -6.38
C SER A 13 -23.04 -12.99 -5.39
N TYR A 14 -24.01 -12.60 -4.55
CA TYR A 14 -23.79 -11.68 -3.42
C TYR A 14 -23.84 -12.39 -2.05
N ASN A 15 -24.12 -13.70 -2.04
CA ASN A 15 -24.14 -14.51 -0.83
C ASN A 15 -22.75 -15.13 -0.58
N LYS A 16 -22.15 -14.83 0.59
CA LYS A 16 -20.79 -15.24 0.96
C LYS A 16 -20.57 -16.77 0.91
N GLU A 17 -21.53 -17.55 1.40
CA GLU A 17 -21.42 -19.00 1.40
C GLU A 17 -21.47 -19.57 -0.03
N ARG A 18 -22.30 -19.00 -0.90
CA ARG A 18 -22.35 -19.40 -2.32
C ARG A 18 -21.09 -19.03 -3.09
N ILE A 19 -20.49 -17.88 -2.80
CA ILE A 19 -19.22 -17.48 -3.42
C ILE A 19 -18.12 -18.49 -3.05
N LYS A 20 -18.08 -18.90 -1.77
CA LYS A 20 -17.12 -19.89 -1.29
C LYS A 20 -17.32 -21.26 -1.96
N GLN A 21 -18.56 -21.71 -2.12
CA GLN A 21 -18.88 -22.96 -2.81
C GLN A 21 -18.51 -22.92 -4.30
N ASN A 22 -18.78 -21.82 -4.99
CA ASN A 22 -18.46 -21.67 -6.42
C ASN A 22 -16.95 -21.69 -6.73
N LEU A 23 -16.11 -21.41 -5.72
CA LEU A 23 -14.65 -21.48 -5.84
C LEU A 23 -14.11 -22.90 -5.60
N GLN A 24 -14.89 -23.80 -5.02
CA GLN A 24 -14.50 -25.18 -4.67
C GLN A 24 -14.85 -26.19 -5.77
N VAL A 25 -14.54 -25.85 -7.01
CA VAL A 25 -14.84 -26.69 -8.20
C VAL A 25 -13.60 -27.32 -8.84
N PHE A 26 -12.41 -27.11 -8.26
CA PHE A 26 -11.14 -27.55 -8.83
C PHE A 26 -10.64 -28.91 -8.30
N ASP A 27 -11.16 -29.36 -7.15
CA ASP A 27 -10.64 -30.53 -6.45
C ASP A 27 -11.35 -31.84 -6.82
N TRP A 28 -12.24 -31.81 -7.82
CA TRP A 28 -13.00 -32.97 -8.29
C TRP A 28 -13.32 -32.85 -9.79
N GLU A 29 -13.61 -33.98 -10.43
CA GLU A 29 -13.94 -34.06 -11.86
C GLU A 29 -15.23 -34.88 -12.05
N LEU A 30 -16.01 -34.55 -13.08
CA LEU A 30 -17.22 -35.29 -13.44
C LEU A 30 -16.84 -36.63 -14.10
N THR A 31 -17.60 -37.67 -13.82
CA THR A 31 -17.41 -38.97 -14.48
C THR A 31 -17.93 -38.95 -15.93
N GLU A 32 -17.47 -39.86 -16.77
CA GLU A 32 -17.95 -39.98 -18.17
C GLU A 32 -19.47 -40.21 -18.22
N ASP A 33 -20.01 -41.03 -17.32
CA ASP A 33 -21.46 -41.26 -17.19
C ASP A 33 -22.24 -39.98 -16.84
N ASP A 34 -21.65 -39.06 -16.06
CA ASP A 34 -22.28 -37.79 -15.71
C ASP A 34 -22.24 -36.79 -16.87
N LEU A 35 -21.14 -36.78 -17.63
CA LEU A 35 -21.00 -35.98 -18.85
C LEU A 35 -22.03 -36.42 -19.91
N ASP A 36 -22.25 -37.72 -20.07
CA ASP A 36 -23.23 -38.26 -21.00
C ASP A 36 -24.67 -37.89 -20.63
N LYS A 37 -24.98 -37.82 -19.33
CA LYS A 37 -26.28 -37.31 -18.86
C LYS A 37 -26.44 -35.82 -19.11
N ILE A 38 -25.38 -35.02 -18.92
CA ILE A 38 -25.40 -33.56 -19.17
C ILE A 38 -25.62 -33.27 -20.65
N ASN A 39 -25.01 -34.05 -21.54
CA ASN A 39 -25.16 -33.90 -23.00
C ASN A 39 -26.59 -34.19 -23.49
N GLN A 40 -27.39 -34.92 -22.71
CA GLN A 40 -28.80 -35.20 -23.03
C GLN A 40 -29.76 -34.09 -22.55
N ILE A 41 -29.27 -33.06 -21.84
CA ILE A 41 -30.11 -31.96 -21.36
C ILE A 41 -30.60 -31.12 -22.57
N PRO A 42 -31.91 -30.89 -22.71
CA PRO A 42 -32.46 -30.04 -23.76
C PRO A 42 -31.86 -28.63 -23.69
N GLN A 43 -31.30 -28.16 -24.81
CA GLN A 43 -30.66 -26.85 -24.87
C GLN A 43 -31.72 -25.76 -25.06
N HIS A 44 -31.79 -24.82 -24.12
CA HIS A 44 -32.67 -23.65 -24.21
C HIS A 44 -31.87 -22.37 -24.07
N LYS A 45 -32.07 -21.42 -24.98
CA LYS A 45 -31.39 -20.11 -24.94
C LYS A 45 -32.13 -19.18 -23.99
N MET A 46 -31.54 -18.87 -22.83
CA MET A 46 -32.18 -17.98 -21.83
C MET A 46 -32.20 -16.50 -22.23
N MET A 47 -31.18 -16.04 -22.97
CA MET A 47 -31.08 -14.64 -23.39
C MET A 47 -31.36 -14.53 -24.89
N MET A 48 -32.61 -14.26 -25.25
CA MET A 48 -32.93 -13.71 -26.57
C MET A 48 -32.73 -12.20 -26.53
N ARG A 49 -31.76 -11.69 -27.29
CA ARG A 49 -31.54 -10.24 -27.42
C ARG A 49 -32.49 -9.65 -28.47
N GLU A 50 -33.78 -9.74 -28.21
CA GLU A 50 -34.82 -9.15 -29.07
C GLU A 50 -34.76 -7.62 -29.04
N GLU A 51 -34.36 -7.02 -27.92
CA GLU A 51 -34.23 -5.56 -27.77
C GLU A 51 -33.17 -4.91 -28.69
N LEU A 52 -32.26 -5.69 -29.28
CA LEU A 52 -31.26 -5.19 -30.24
C LEU A 52 -31.75 -5.24 -31.70
N ALA A 53 -32.78 -6.02 -31.99
CA ALA A 53 -33.40 -6.13 -33.30
C ALA A 53 -34.66 -5.24 -33.32
N SER A 54 -34.50 -3.96 -33.61
CA SER A 54 -35.66 -3.06 -33.74
C SER A 54 -36.51 -3.50 -34.93
N ALA A 55 -37.77 -3.88 -34.69
CA ALA A 55 -38.74 -4.18 -35.74
C ALA A 55 -39.22 -2.92 -36.53
N GLY A 56 -38.52 -1.78 -36.45
CA GLY A 56 -39.01 -0.55 -37.11
C GLY A 56 -38.14 0.71 -37.07
N GLY A 57 -36.81 0.63 -36.93
CA GLY A 57 -35.95 1.83 -36.87
C GLY A 57 -34.71 1.72 -37.76
N SER A 58 -34.52 2.66 -38.69
CA SER A 58 -33.43 2.70 -39.67
C SER A 58 -32.02 3.01 -39.11
N SER A 59 -31.71 2.64 -37.85
CA SER A 59 -30.42 2.95 -37.21
C SER A 59 -29.80 1.81 -36.39
N SER A 60 -30.36 0.59 -36.41
CA SER A 60 -29.66 -0.61 -35.91
C SER A 60 -28.94 -1.32 -37.07
N PRO A 61 -27.64 -1.68 -36.96
CA PRO A 61 -26.92 -2.38 -38.01
C PRO A 61 -27.33 -3.85 -38.20
N TYR A 62 -28.27 -4.36 -37.39
CA TYR A 62 -28.73 -5.75 -37.43
C TYR A 62 -30.21 -5.82 -37.83
N LYS A 63 -30.52 -6.42 -38.99
CA LYS A 63 -31.83 -6.29 -39.65
C LYS A 63 -32.80 -7.45 -39.49
N SER A 64 -32.43 -8.58 -38.89
CA SER A 64 -33.40 -9.61 -38.48
C SER A 64 -32.76 -10.67 -37.56
N LEU A 65 -33.60 -11.37 -36.78
CA LEU A 65 -33.20 -12.43 -35.84
C LEU A 65 -32.63 -13.68 -36.56
N GLU A 66 -32.97 -13.88 -37.83
CA GLU A 66 -32.49 -15.02 -38.64
C GLU A 66 -31.05 -14.84 -39.12
N GLU A 67 -30.58 -13.62 -39.35
CA GLU A 67 -29.19 -13.38 -39.79
C GLU A 67 -28.17 -13.59 -38.64
N ASN A 68 -28.62 -13.52 -37.39
CA ASN A 68 -27.82 -13.88 -36.22
C ASN A 68 -27.82 -15.39 -35.89
N THR A 69 -28.57 -16.20 -36.65
CA THR A 69 -28.78 -17.62 -36.32
C THR A 69 -28.88 -18.51 -37.57
N GLN A 70 -27.91 -18.46 -38.49
CA GLN A 70 -27.75 -19.54 -39.46
C GLN A 70 -27.00 -20.73 -38.83
N LEU A 71 -27.76 -21.64 -38.21
CA LEU A 71 -27.71 -23.10 -38.45
C LEU A 71 -28.69 -23.84 -37.50
N SER A 72 -29.76 -24.39 -38.09
CA SER A 72 -30.64 -25.47 -37.59
C SER A 72 -31.57 -25.12 -36.41
N GLY A 73 -32.88 -25.38 -36.39
CA GLY A 73 -33.83 -26.04 -37.29
C GLY A 73 -35.08 -26.44 -36.46
N ASN A 74 -36.24 -25.89 -36.84
CA ASN A 74 -37.65 -26.26 -36.58
C ASN A 74 -38.13 -26.81 -35.21
N LEU A 75 -39.14 -26.14 -34.61
CA LEU A 75 -40.47 -26.72 -34.30
C LEU A 75 -41.40 -25.68 -33.63
N GLU A 76 -42.40 -25.22 -34.38
CA GLU A 76 -43.65 -24.64 -33.86
C GLU A 76 -44.77 -25.65 -34.08
N SER A 77 -45.36 -26.17 -33.00
CA SER A 77 -46.74 -26.65 -32.98
C SER A 77 -47.14 -27.01 -31.55
N GLU A 78 -47.91 -26.14 -30.90
CA GLU A 78 -48.96 -26.47 -29.91
C GLU A 78 -49.35 -25.17 -29.20
N PHE A 79 -50.44 -24.55 -29.60
CA PHE A 79 -51.35 -23.80 -28.72
C PHE A 79 -52.57 -23.33 -29.54
N SER A 80 -53.37 -24.30 -29.99
CA SER A 80 -54.70 -24.06 -30.54
C SER A 80 -55.66 -25.05 -29.91
N ASP A 81 -55.91 -24.92 -28.62
CA ASP A 81 -56.97 -25.67 -27.94
C ASP A 81 -57.33 -25.02 -26.59
N PHE A 82 -57.95 -23.84 -26.64
CA PHE A 82 -58.90 -23.45 -25.58
C PHE A 82 -59.82 -22.29 -25.98
N ALA A 83 -60.74 -22.54 -26.92
CA ALA A 83 -61.92 -21.69 -27.09
C ALA A 83 -63.04 -22.44 -27.80
N GLY A 84 -63.74 -23.32 -27.07
CA GLY A 84 -64.99 -23.90 -27.53
C GLY A 84 -65.91 -24.17 -26.34
N GLY A 85 -67.06 -23.50 -26.31
CA GLY A 85 -68.18 -23.90 -25.45
C GLY A 85 -68.89 -22.77 -24.70
N ASP A 86 -69.83 -22.13 -25.40
CA ASP A 86 -71.15 -21.64 -24.97
C ASP A 86 -71.42 -21.23 -23.50
N GLY A 87 -71.81 -19.96 -23.34
CA GLY A 87 -72.45 -19.46 -22.13
C GLY A 87 -72.90 -18.01 -22.25
N ILE A 88 -74.20 -17.82 -22.50
CA ILE A 88 -74.88 -16.52 -22.66
C ILE A 88 -74.63 -15.61 -21.46
N LEU A 89 -73.93 -14.49 -21.67
CA LEU A 89 -73.82 -13.38 -20.71
C LEU A 89 -74.12 -12.06 -21.43
N ASN A 90 -75.11 -11.33 -20.91
CA ASN A 90 -75.66 -10.07 -21.41
C ASN A 90 -74.59 -9.07 -21.89
N GLY A 91 -74.58 -8.80 -23.20
CA GLY A 91 -73.68 -7.85 -23.85
C GLY A 91 -73.79 -6.38 -23.40
N GLN A 92 -74.77 -6.01 -22.57
CA GLN A 92 -74.87 -4.66 -22.01
C GLN A 92 -74.07 -4.46 -20.72
N THR A 93 -73.79 -5.51 -19.94
CA THR A 93 -73.05 -5.40 -18.67
C THR A 93 -71.54 -5.37 -18.89
N VAL A 94 -71.05 -6.10 -19.90
CA VAL A 94 -69.62 -6.13 -20.27
C VAL A 94 -69.18 -4.82 -20.91
N PHE A 95 -70.02 -4.20 -21.75
CA PHE A 95 -69.71 -2.91 -22.37
C PHE A 95 -69.71 -1.74 -21.37
N PHE A 96 -70.58 -1.75 -20.35
CA PHE A 96 -70.56 -0.73 -19.31
C PHE A 96 -69.35 -0.87 -18.37
N SER A 97 -68.97 -2.10 -18.01
CA SER A 97 -67.73 -2.34 -17.25
C SER A 97 -66.48 -2.01 -18.06
N LEU A 98 -66.43 -2.32 -19.37
CA LEU A 98 -65.31 -1.92 -20.21
C LEU A 98 -65.21 -0.40 -20.36
N ARG A 99 -66.34 0.31 -20.44
CA ARG A 99 -66.35 1.78 -20.59
C ARG A 99 -65.94 2.49 -19.32
N ILE A 100 -66.40 2.02 -18.15
CA ILE A 100 -65.95 2.56 -16.85
C ILE A 100 -64.48 2.22 -16.61
N LEU A 101 -64.03 1.00 -16.93
CA LEU A 101 -62.63 0.63 -16.83
C LEU A 101 -61.76 1.48 -17.77
N MET A 102 -62.24 1.75 -19.00
CA MET A 102 -61.55 2.56 -20.01
C MET A 102 -61.55 4.06 -19.68
N ASP A 103 -62.62 4.61 -19.11
CA ASP A 103 -62.68 6.01 -18.65
C ASP A 103 -61.85 6.22 -17.37
N THR A 104 -61.73 5.20 -16.52
CA THR A 104 -60.82 5.22 -15.35
C THR A 104 -59.36 5.10 -15.82
N PHE A 105 -59.08 4.24 -16.81
CA PHE A 105 -57.76 4.15 -17.46
C PHE A 105 -57.38 5.44 -18.19
N LEU A 106 -58.32 6.07 -18.89
CA LEU A 106 -58.07 7.31 -19.64
C LEU A 106 -57.90 8.53 -18.74
N ASN A 107 -58.58 8.58 -17.58
CA ASN A 107 -58.36 9.64 -16.60
C ASN A 107 -57.00 9.52 -15.90
N ASP A 108 -56.48 8.31 -15.67
CA ASP A 108 -55.10 8.10 -15.19
C ASP A 108 -54.04 8.50 -16.24
N ILE A 109 -54.39 8.45 -17.54
CA ILE A 109 -53.51 8.86 -18.65
C ILE A 109 -53.49 10.40 -18.84
N LEU A 110 -54.55 11.11 -18.46
CA LEU A 110 -54.72 12.54 -18.74
C LEU A 110 -54.06 13.50 -17.73
N SER A 111 -53.49 13.00 -16.65
CA SER A 111 -52.56 13.76 -15.82
C SER A 111 -51.18 13.10 -15.83
N PRO A 112 -50.32 13.39 -16.83
CA PRO A 112 -48.93 13.00 -16.73
C PRO A 112 -48.31 13.88 -15.66
N THR A 113 -48.28 13.40 -14.41
CA THR A 113 -47.22 13.83 -13.51
C THR A 113 -45.95 13.44 -14.24
N ARG A 114 -45.28 14.43 -14.84
CA ARG A 114 -44.03 14.19 -15.57
C ARG A 114 -43.13 13.41 -14.60
N PRO A 115 -42.62 12.23 -14.99
CA PRO A 115 -41.77 11.47 -14.11
C PRO A 115 -40.61 12.38 -13.69
N ARG A 116 -40.41 12.54 -12.38
CA ARG A 116 -39.27 13.33 -11.88
C ARG A 116 -38.01 12.56 -12.20
N TRP A 117 -37.00 13.23 -12.74
CA TRP A 117 -35.69 12.63 -12.95
C TRP A 117 -35.18 12.05 -11.63
N ARG A 118 -34.65 10.83 -11.67
CA ARG A 118 -34.10 10.13 -10.50
C ARG A 118 -32.60 9.99 -10.65
N LYS A 119 -31.88 10.31 -9.59
CA LYS A 119 -30.45 10.05 -9.49
C LYS A 119 -30.25 8.54 -9.33
N VAL A 120 -30.02 7.83 -10.43
CA VAL A 120 -29.70 6.38 -10.47
C VAL A 120 -28.52 6.12 -11.42
N ALA A 121 -27.40 5.56 -10.93
CA ALA A 121 -26.24 5.23 -11.78
C ALA A 121 -26.51 4.03 -12.71
N TYR A 122 -27.33 3.08 -12.26
CA TYR A 122 -27.68 1.89 -13.01
C TYR A 122 -29.21 1.76 -13.08
N GLY A 123 -29.82 2.28 -14.16
CA GLY A 123 -31.28 2.28 -14.31
C GLY A 123 -31.80 2.32 -15.74
N GLY A 124 -30.93 2.34 -16.75
CA GLY A 124 -31.33 2.55 -18.14
C GLY A 124 -31.87 3.96 -18.39
N MET A 125 -32.37 4.18 -19.62
CA MET A 125 -32.91 5.48 -20.06
C MET A 125 -34.21 5.80 -19.32
N GLN A 126 -34.30 6.98 -18.70
CA GLN A 126 -35.49 7.41 -17.98
C GLN A 126 -36.51 8.04 -18.95
N PRO A 127 -37.79 7.60 -18.94
CA PRO A 127 -38.80 8.15 -19.83
C PRO A 127 -38.97 9.66 -19.64
N GLY A 128 -38.94 10.43 -20.74
CA GLY A 128 -39.14 11.88 -20.72
C GLY A 128 -37.87 12.71 -20.54
N PHE A 129 -36.69 12.09 -20.50
CA PHE A 129 -35.39 12.76 -20.44
C PHE A 129 -34.45 12.22 -21.52
N ASP A 130 -33.64 13.11 -22.09
CA ASP A 130 -32.57 12.73 -23.02
C ASP A 130 -31.49 11.92 -22.29
N ASP A 131 -30.75 11.10 -23.03
CA ASP A 131 -29.70 10.24 -22.47
C ASP A 131 -28.57 11.04 -21.77
N ASN A 132 -28.33 12.28 -22.20
CA ASN A 132 -27.36 13.22 -21.61
C ASN A 132 -28.00 14.25 -20.65
N HIS A 133 -29.26 14.05 -20.26
CA HIS A 133 -29.96 14.98 -19.38
C HIS A 133 -29.33 14.99 -17.97
N THR A 134 -28.91 16.17 -17.52
CA THR A 134 -28.44 16.41 -16.15
C THR A 134 -29.42 17.34 -15.46
N ASP A 135 -30.11 16.83 -14.44
CA ASP A 135 -31.08 17.60 -13.66
C ASP A 135 -30.36 18.61 -12.74
N ASP A 136 -31.01 19.73 -12.42
CA ASP A 136 -30.45 20.77 -11.53
C ASP A 136 -30.09 20.22 -10.14
N SER A 137 -30.78 19.18 -9.68
CA SER A 137 -30.50 18.49 -8.40
C SER A 137 -29.26 17.58 -8.44
N PHE A 138 -28.63 17.39 -9.60
CA PHE A 138 -27.52 16.44 -9.78
C PHE A 138 -26.36 16.71 -8.82
N LEU A 139 -26.00 17.97 -8.59
CA LEU A 139 -24.88 18.37 -7.74
C LEU A 139 -25.26 18.60 -6.28
N GLU A 140 -26.53 18.48 -5.91
CA GLU A 140 -27.01 18.79 -4.54
C GLU A 140 -26.35 17.89 -3.47
N ASP A 141 -26.08 16.63 -3.79
CA ASP A 141 -25.44 15.67 -2.86
C ASP A 141 -23.90 15.63 -2.97
N MET A 142 -23.27 16.58 -3.69
CA MET A 142 -21.82 16.64 -3.80
C MET A 142 -21.22 17.11 -2.47
N VAL A 143 -20.41 16.26 -1.84
CA VAL A 143 -19.71 16.58 -0.59
C VAL A 143 -18.24 16.83 -0.88
N MET A 144 -17.83 18.09 -0.70
CA MET A 144 -16.44 18.50 -0.88
C MET A 144 -15.62 18.29 0.39
N ASN A 145 -14.45 17.67 0.24
CA ASN A 145 -13.41 17.56 1.26
C ASN A 145 -13.82 16.84 2.56
N ALA A 146 -14.80 15.92 2.52
CA ALA A 146 -15.27 15.18 3.70
C ALA A 146 -14.15 14.48 4.49
N ASN A 147 -13.12 13.96 3.80
CA ASN A 147 -12.05 13.18 4.40
C ASN A 147 -10.73 13.96 4.53
N VAL A 148 -10.72 15.27 4.28
CA VAL A 148 -9.49 16.08 4.34
C VAL A 148 -9.19 16.45 5.79
N VAL A 149 -8.42 15.59 6.46
CA VAL A 149 -7.94 15.83 7.83
C VAL A 149 -6.84 16.90 7.82
N LYS A 150 -7.10 18.04 8.48
CA LYS A 150 -6.10 19.09 8.71
C LYS A 150 -5.02 18.57 9.67
N ARG A 151 -3.76 18.63 9.25
CA ARG A 151 -2.62 18.25 10.08
C ARG A 151 -2.10 19.46 10.84
N ASP A 152 -1.79 19.26 12.12
CA ASP A 152 -1.11 20.27 12.93
C ASP A 152 0.38 20.35 12.52
N ILE A 153 0.85 21.56 12.20
CA ILE A 153 2.22 21.81 11.78
C ILE A 153 3.23 21.39 12.85
N LEU A 154 2.93 21.64 14.12
CA LEU A 154 3.85 21.32 15.21
C LEU A 154 4.04 19.82 15.34
N LYS A 155 2.96 19.04 15.17
CA LYS A 155 3.03 17.58 15.20
C LYS A 155 3.88 17.04 14.05
N VAL A 156 3.68 17.54 12.82
CA VAL A 156 4.48 17.11 11.66
C VAL A 156 5.95 17.51 11.81
N MET A 157 6.24 18.70 12.35
CA MET A 157 7.60 19.12 12.65
C MET A 157 8.25 18.23 13.72
N LEU A 158 7.52 17.88 14.78
CA LEU A 158 8.00 16.98 15.83
C LEU A 158 8.27 15.57 15.29
N ASP A 159 7.43 15.05 14.40
CA ASP A 159 7.64 13.75 13.77
C ASP A 159 8.86 13.77 12.81
N SER A 160 9.13 14.90 12.15
CA SER A 160 10.30 15.08 11.28
C SER A 160 11.65 15.08 12.03
N VAL A 161 11.63 15.25 13.36
CA VAL A 161 12.85 15.17 14.20
C VAL A 161 13.51 13.79 14.08
N SER A 162 12.72 12.72 13.99
CA SER A 162 13.25 11.36 13.79
C SER A 162 14.04 11.22 12.49
N ILE A 163 13.62 11.91 11.42
CA ILE A 163 14.34 11.93 10.14
C ILE A 163 15.68 12.66 10.28
N SER A 164 15.63 13.82 10.91
CA SER A 164 16.83 14.67 11.10
C SER A 164 17.85 14.05 12.04
N GLN A 165 17.38 13.37 13.08
CA GLN A 165 18.22 12.55 13.95
C GLN A 165 18.94 11.46 13.13
N TYR A 166 18.24 10.75 12.25
CA TYR A 166 18.85 9.69 11.46
C TYR A 166 19.84 10.22 10.41
N LEU A 167 19.55 11.37 9.80
CA LEU A 167 20.52 12.08 8.96
C LEU A 167 21.82 12.39 9.73
N CYS A 168 21.70 12.80 10.99
CA CYS A 168 22.87 13.01 11.86
C CYS A 168 23.61 11.71 12.16
N ILE A 169 22.89 10.60 12.35
CA ILE A 169 23.49 9.26 12.55
C ILE A 169 24.35 8.89 11.33
N VAL A 170 23.82 9.01 10.11
CA VAL A 170 24.58 8.71 8.89
C VAL A 170 25.76 9.68 8.72
N ALA A 171 25.58 10.97 9.03
CA ALA A 171 26.64 11.95 8.97
C ALA A 171 27.78 11.66 9.98
N LEU A 172 27.45 11.20 11.20
CA LEU A 172 28.45 10.78 12.19
C LEU A 172 29.26 9.58 11.72
N VAL A 173 28.62 8.62 11.05
CA VAL A 173 29.33 7.49 10.42
C VAL A 173 30.34 8.00 9.40
N GLY A 174 29.90 8.87 8.49
CA GLY A 174 30.80 9.53 7.52
C GLY A 174 31.92 10.34 8.20
N LEU A 175 31.63 11.03 9.30
CA LEU A 175 32.63 11.78 10.07
C LEU A 175 33.72 10.86 10.63
N VAL A 176 33.33 9.80 11.35
CA VAL A 176 34.30 8.85 11.91
C VAL A 176 35.12 8.23 10.79
N TRP A 177 34.51 7.84 9.67
CA TRP A 177 35.23 7.36 8.47
C TRP A 177 36.28 8.36 7.98
N THR A 178 35.90 9.64 7.83
CA THR A 178 36.84 10.67 7.36
C THR A 178 37.97 10.93 8.35
N TYR A 179 37.71 10.96 9.66
CA TYR A 179 38.74 11.12 10.68
C TYR A 179 39.68 9.91 10.74
N THR A 180 39.16 8.71 10.55
CA THR A 180 39.95 7.47 10.46
C THR A 180 40.84 7.46 9.20
N LEU A 181 40.31 7.85 8.04
CA LEU A 181 41.08 7.95 6.79
C LEU A 181 42.16 9.04 6.84
N ARG A 182 41.93 10.13 7.59
CA ARG A 182 42.93 11.17 7.86
C ARG A 182 43.96 10.75 8.94
N SER A 183 43.86 9.53 9.47
CA SER A 183 44.71 9.00 10.54
C SER A 183 44.70 9.88 11.81
N ILE A 184 43.59 10.60 12.05
CA ILE A 184 43.40 11.38 13.28
C ILE A 184 42.91 10.46 14.41
N LEU A 185 42.07 9.47 14.07
CA LEU A 185 41.62 8.45 15.01
C LEU A 185 42.54 7.23 14.96
N ASN A 186 43.16 6.94 16.11
CA ASN A 186 43.96 5.73 16.32
C ASN A 186 43.07 4.50 16.54
N GLU A 187 43.64 3.31 16.33
CA GLU A 187 42.96 2.02 16.53
C GLU A 187 42.36 1.90 17.94
N ASN A 188 43.14 2.24 18.96
CA ASN A 188 42.70 2.18 20.36
C ASN A 188 41.56 3.17 20.66
N SER A 189 41.60 4.37 20.08
CA SER A 189 40.56 5.40 20.26
C SER A 189 39.25 4.98 19.62
N LEU A 190 39.31 4.34 18.45
CA LEU A 190 38.14 3.84 17.75
C LEU A 190 37.52 2.62 18.47
N LEU A 191 38.34 1.67 18.94
CA LEU A 191 37.84 0.55 19.75
C LEU A 191 37.25 1.01 21.08
N LEU A 192 37.85 2.02 21.73
CA LEU A 192 37.27 2.62 22.93
C LEU A 192 35.91 3.26 22.62
N LEU A 193 35.78 3.91 21.47
CA LEU A 193 34.51 4.46 21.01
C LEU A 193 33.45 3.34 20.82
N ASP A 194 33.79 2.23 20.17
CA ASP A 194 32.87 1.09 20.00
C ASP A 194 32.41 0.52 21.34
N VAL A 195 33.35 0.25 22.25
CA VAL A 195 33.07 -0.29 23.59
C VAL A 195 32.18 0.67 24.38
N THR A 196 32.48 1.97 24.37
CA THR A 196 31.69 2.97 25.09
C THR A 196 30.30 3.13 24.50
N LEU A 197 30.17 3.15 23.16
CA LEU A 197 28.87 3.20 22.49
C LEU A 197 28.04 1.95 22.77
N LEU A 198 28.68 0.77 22.90
CA LEU A 198 27.99 -0.50 23.09
C LEU A 198 27.49 -0.59 24.52
N GLY A 199 28.36 -0.22 25.47
CA GLY A 199 28.02 -0.09 26.89
C GLY A 199 26.92 0.93 27.12
N LEU A 200 26.99 2.10 26.50
CA LEU A 200 25.96 3.14 26.63
C LEU A 200 24.62 2.69 26.04
N GLY A 201 24.62 2.13 24.83
CA GLY A 201 23.38 1.65 24.22
C GLY A 201 22.77 0.48 25.00
N PHE A 202 23.60 -0.42 25.55
CA PHE A 202 23.13 -1.47 26.44
C PHE A 202 22.57 -0.92 27.77
N LEU A 203 23.22 0.08 28.36
CA LEU A 203 22.74 0.78 29.55
C LEU A 203 21.36 1.42 29.30
N VAL A 204 21.17 2.07 28.15
CA VAL A 204 19.86 2.63 27.77
C VAL A 204 18.82 1.51 27.64
N LEU A 205 19.14 0.39 27.01
CA LEU A 205 18.22 -0.76 26.93
C LEU A 205 17.84 -1.30 28.31
N LEU A 206 18.79 -1.37 29.24
CA LEU A 206 18.56 -1.83 30.60
C LEU A 206 17.65 -0.86 31.38
N LEU A 207 17.89 0.45 31.26
CA LEU A 207 17.09 1.49 31.93
C LEU A 207 15.68 1.63 31.34
N THR A 208 15.55 1.42 30.04
CA THR A 208 14.28 1.62 29.32
C THR A 208 13.38 0.39 29.36
N LYS A 209 13.96 -0.82 29.42
CA LYS A 209 13.20 -2.07 29.39
C LYS A 209 13.07 -2.63 30.80
N GLU A 210 11.88 -2.50 31.38
CA GLU A 210 11.59 -2.94 32.75
C GLU A 210 11.77 -4.45 33.02
N MET A 211 11.89 -5.31 31.99
CA MET A 211 11.83 -6.77 32.14
C MET A 211 12.95 -7.48 31.38
N LEU A 212 14.23 -7.15 31.64
CA LEU A 212 15.35 -7.89 31.07
C LEU A 212 15.82 -8.98 32.05
N SER A 213 15.28 -10.20 31.90
CA SER A 213 15.73 -11.37 32.67
C SER A 213 17.23 -11.64 32.42
N PHE A 214 17.96 -12.03 33.46
CA PHE A 214 19.38 -12.41 33.39
C PHE A 214 19.67 -13.45 32.28
N ASN A 215 18.77 -14.39 32.04
CA ASN A 215 18.93 -15.40 31.00
C ASN A 215 18.85 -14.80 29.58
N LEU A 216 17.99 -13.81 29.38
CA LEU A 216 17.88 -13.12 28.09
C LEU A 216 19.08 -12.18 27.89
N PHE A 217 19.53 -11.52 28.95
CA PHE A 217 20.76 -10.72 28.95
C PHE A 217 21.97 -11.53 28.48
N PHE A 218 22.20 -12.69 29.09
CA PHE A 218 23.35 -13.53 28.75
C PHE A 218 23.29 -14.03 27.30
N ARG A 219 22.09 -14.34 26.78
CA ARG A 219 21.91 -14.67 25.36
C ARG A 219 22.28 -13.51 24.43
N TYR A 220 21.86 -12.29 24.75
CA TYR A 220 22.26 -11.12 23.96
C TYR A 220 23.78 -10.92 24.00
N LEU A 221 24.40 -11.02 25.17
CA LEU A 221 25.84 -10.90 25.33
C LEU A 221 26.59 -11.95 24.50
N LEU A 222 26.15 -13.21 24.54
CA LEU A 222 26.73 -14.28 23.72
C LEU A 222 26.56 -14.00 22.22
N ASN A 223 25.37 -13.62 21.77
CA ASN A 223 25.12 -13.34 20.35
C ASN A 223 25.97 -12.17 19.83
N ILE A 224 26.11 -11.11 20.63
CA ILE A 224 26.98 -9.97 20.32
C ILE A 224 28.44 -10.43 20.28
N SER A 225 28.89 -11.26 21.23
CA SER A 225 30.24 -11.81 21.24
C SER A 225 30.53 -12.65 19.99
N PHE A 226 29.62 -13.54 19.59
CA PHE A 226 29.74 -14.30 18.34
C PHE A 226 29.81 -13.39 17.11
N PHE A 227 28.98 -12.34 17.07
CA PHE A 227 28.98 -11.37 15.97
C PHE A 227 30.29 -10.59 15.88
N ILE A 228 30.79 -10.06 16.99
CA ILE A 228 32.06 -9.32 17.06
C ILE A 228 33.23 -10.24 16.65
N SER A 229 33.26 -11.47 17.17
CA SER A 229 34.27 -12.47 16.80
C SER A 229 34.24 -12.78 15.30
N GLY A 230 33.05 -13.00 14.73
CA GLY A 230 32.86 -13.21 13.30
C GLY A 230 33.39 -12.03 12.46
N LEU A 231 33.06 -10.79 12.83
CA LEU A 231 33.58 -9.60 12.16
C LEU A 231 35.11 -9.50 12.21
N TYR A 232 35.72 -9.86 13.33
CA TYR A 232 37.18 -9.86 13.48
C TYR A 232 37.85 -10.89 12.55
N VAL A 233 37.30 -12.10 12.50
CA VAL A 233 37.80 -13.16 11.60
C VAL A 233 37.64 -12.77 10.12
N LEU A 234 36.58 -12.06 9.77
CA LEU A 234 36.34 -11.58 8.40
C LEU A 234 37.14 -10.31 8.03
N ALA A 235 37.78 -9.63 8.98
CA ALA A 235 38.48 -8.38 8.73
C ALA A 235 39.55 -8.45 7.61
N PRO A 236 40.37 -9.51 7.47
CA PRO A 236 41.30 -9.65 6.35
C PRO A 236 40.61 -9.75 4.98
N ILE A 237 39.40 -10.31 4.93
CA ILE A 237 38.61 -10.43 3.69
C ILE A 237 38.07 -9.06 3.30
N TYR A 238 37.53 -8.30 4.25
CA TYR A 238 37.08 -6.93 4.00
C TYR A 238 38.24 -6.05 3.53
N GLN A 239 39.43 -6.22 4.09
CA GLN A 239 40.61 -5.44 3.70
C GLN A 239 41.00 -5.64 2.23
N THR A 240 40.84 -6.83 1.66
CA THR A 240 41.31 -7.12 0.29
C THR A 240 40.24 -6.91 -0.78
N LEU A 241 38.98 -6.73 -0.38
CA LEU A 241 37.81 -6.76 -1.27
C LEU A 241 37.87 -5.74 -2.42
N THR A 242 38.27 -4.50 -2.16
CA THR A 242 38.21 -3.41 -3.16
C THR A 242 39.59 -3.02 -3.71
N THR A 243 40.61 -3.85 -3.47
CA THR A 243 42.00 -3.58 -3.87
C THR A 243 42.19 -3.38 -5.39
N SER A 244 41.31 -3.99 -6.21
CA SER A 244 41.32 -3.85 -7.66
C SER A 244 40.48 -2.67 -8.19
N ILE A 245 39.74 -1.97 -7.33
CA ILE A 245 38.80 -0.91 -7.70
C ILE A 245 39.44 0.46 -7.44
N SER A 246 39.16 1.43 -8.31
CA SER A 246 39.65 2.80 -8.12
C SER A 246 38.98 3.48 -6.92
N SER A 247 39.73 4.29 -6.16
CA SER A 247 39.20 5.00 -4.99
C SER A 247 38.03 5.93 -5.33
N ASN A 248 38.07 6.62 -6.46
CA ASN A 248 36.99 7.50 -6.91
C ASN A 248 35.68 6.73 -7.13
N SER A 249 35.76 5.52 -7.70
CA SER A 249 34.60 4.64 -7.86
C SER A 249 34.06 4.16 -6.52
N ILE A 250 34.94 3.83 -5.57
CA ILE A 250 34.54 3.41 -4.22
C ILE A 250 33.74 4.51 -3.53
N TRP A 251 34.26 5.75 -3.52
CA TRP A 251 33.55 6.88 -2.93
C TRP A 251 32.19 7.15 -3.59
N ALA A 252 32.13 7.11 -4.93
CA ALA A 252 30.89 7.30 -5.66
C ALA A 252 29.84 6.25 -5.27
N VAL A 253 30.20 4.97 -5.31
CA VAL A 253 29.28 3.87 -4.97
C VAL A 253 28.87 3.91 -3.50
N THR A 254 29.78 4.20 -2.57
CA THR A 254 29.44 4.35 -1.15
C THR A 254 28.45 5.48 -0.93
N VAL A 255 28.66 6.66 -1.53
CA VAL A 255 27.72 7.78 -1.41
C VAL A 255 26.37 7.42 -2.01
N SER A 256 26.33 6.78 -3.19
CA SER A 256 25.07 6.31 -3.78
C SER A 256 24.34 5.30 -2.90
N LEU A 257 25.05 4.37 -2.27
CA LEU A 257 24.48 3.39 -1.34
C LEU A 257 23.96 4.04 -0.05
N LEU A 258 24.66 5.04 0.49
CA LEU A 258 24.18 5.81 1.64
C LEU A 258 22.94 6.65 1.31
N VAL A 259 22.90 7.24 0.12
CA VAL A 259 21.70 7.94 -0.37
C VAL A 259 20.54 6.96 -0.51
N LEU A 260 20.75 5.80 -1.14
CA LEU A 260 19.75 4.75 -1.24
C LEU A 260 19.27 4.29 0.14
N HIS A 261 20.19 4.09 1.07
CA HIS A 261 19.92 3.72 2.45
C HIS A 261 18.99 4.75 3.11
N LEU A 262 19.31 6.05 3.02
CA LEU A 262 18.48 7.14 3.56
C LEU A 262 17.08 7.16 2.93
N PHE A 263 16.94 6.95 1.62
CA PHE A 263 15.62 6.95 0.98
C PHE A 263 14.75 5.75 1.38
N LEU A 264 15.36 4.58 1.56
CA LEU A 264 14.65 3.35 1.88
C LEU A 264 14.54 3.06 3.38
N HIS A 265 15.13 3.91 4.24
CA HIS A 265 15.08 3.70 5.68
C HIS A 265 13.67 3.92 6.24
N ASP A 266 13.23 3.05 7.14
CA ASP A 266 11.98 3.24 7.86
C ASP A 266 12.19 4.19 9.06
N TYR A 267 11.74 5.43 8.92
CA TYR A 267 11.87 6.47 9.95
C TYR A 267 10.82 6.40 11.06
N TYR A 268 9.80 5.55 10.91
CA TYR A 268 8.72 5.40 11.88
C TYR A 268 8.99 4.29 12.90
N GLY A 269 9.63 3.19 12.46
CA GLY A 269 9.91 1.99 13.26
C GLY A 269 11.39 1.68 13.52
N SER A 270 11.65 0.55 14.19
CA SER A 270 12.99 -0.04 14.32
C SER A 270 13.20 -1.05 13.19
N THR A 271 14.31 -0.93 12.45
CA THR A 271 14.71 -1.87 11.40
C THR A 271 14.98 -3.29 11.93
N VAL A 272 15.33 -3.40 13.21
CA VAL A 272 15.52 -4.66 13.92
C VAL A 272 14.29 -4.99 14.75
N ARG A 273 13.83 -6.25 14.67
CA ARG A 273 12.68 -6.79 15.41
C ARG A 273 12.86 -6.58 16.92
N ALA A 274 12.26 -5.51 17.45
CA ALA A 274 12.13 -5.36 18.89
C ALA A 274 11.20 -6.45 19.42
N PRO A 275 11.49 -7.10 20.56
CA PRO A 275 10.58 -8.05 21.19
C PRO A 275 9.22 -7.37 21.45
N GLY A 276 8.17 -7.78 20.73
CA GLY A 276 6.82 -7.22 20.80
C GLY A 276 6.42 -6.24 19.69
N ALA A 277 7.19 -6.11 18.60
CA ALA A 277 6.75 -5.36 17.42
C ALA A 277 5.70 -6.16 16.61
N LEU A 278 4.55 -5.54 16.34
CA LEU A 278 3.38 -6.14 15.68
C LEU A 278 3.60 -6.35 14.16
N HIS A 279 4.46 -5.55 13.53
CA HIS A 279 4.67 -5.55 12.09
C HIS A 279 6.04 -6.13 11.70
N ASN A 280 6.07 -6.95 10.64
CA ASN A 280 7.31 -7.48 10.08
C ASN A 280 8.14 -6.35 9.43
N PRO A 281 9.48 -6.43 9.41
CA PRO A 281 10.30 -5.46 8.68
C PRO A 281 9.90 -5.46 7.20
N THR A 282 9.75 -4.27 6.62
CA THR A 282 9.41 -4.13 5.20
C THR A 282 10.60 -4.53 4.32
N LEU A 283 10.33 -5.02 3.11
CA LEU A 283 11.38 -5.33 2.12
C LEU A 283 12.30 -4.12 1.92
N THR A 284 11.73 -2.92 1.89
CA THR A 284 12.42 -1.63 1.76
C THR A 284 13.44 -1.41 2.90
N SER A 285 13.06 -1.70 4.14
CA SER A 285 13.96 -1.62 5.29
C SER A 285 15.12 -2.62 5.20
N CYS A 286 14.88 -3.82 4.68
CA CYS A 286 15.94 -4.82 4.49
C CYS A 286 16.95 -4.38 3.42
N ILE A 287 16.46 -3.82 2.31
CA ILE A 287 17.32 -3.27 1.24
C ILE A 287 18.13 -2.10 1.78
N SER A 288 17.50 -1.21 2.54
CA SER A 288 18.15 -0.07 3.18
C SER A 288 19.31 -0.50 4.08
N LEU A 289 19.08 -1.45 4.99
CA LEU A 289 20.10 -1.96 5.91
C LEU A 289 21.25 -2.63 5.15
N ASN A 290 20.94 -3.47 4.15
CA ASN A 290 21.97 -4.11 3.34
C ASN A 290 22.82 -3.07 2.58
N ALA A 291 22.21 -2.00 2.07
CA ALA A 291 22.93 -0.92 1.39
C ALA A 291 23.93 -0.22 2.33
N SER A 292 23.56 0.08 3.58
CA SER A 292 24.48 0.70 4.54
C SER A 292 25.60 -0.24 4.98
N VAL A 293 25.33 -1.54 5.11
CA VAL A 293 26.36 -2.55 5.40
C VAL A 293 27.38 -2.61 4.26
N VAL A 294 26.93 -2.70 3.01
CA VAL A 294 27.83 -2.74 1.84
C VAL A 294 28.62 -1.44 1.73
N ALA A 295 28.00 -0.27 1.95
CA ALA A 295 28.69 1.01 1.98
C ALA A 295 29.81 1.04 3.05
N SER A 296 29.53 0.50 4.23
CA SER A 296 30.50 0.38 5.32
C SER A 296 31.68 -0.52 4.94
N VAL A 297 31.42 -1.67 4.31
CA VAL A 297 32.47 -2.60 3.84
C VAL A 297 33.38 -1.93 2.82
N PHE A 298 32.82 -1.18 1.87
CA PHE A 298 33.60 -0.46 0.86
C PHE A 298 34.52 0.60 1.47
N ILE A 299 34.06 1.36 2.46
CA ILE A 299 34.94 2.32 3.14
C ILE A 299 35.98 1.62 4.01
N ALA A 300 35.59 0.59 4.76
CA ALA A 300 36.51 -0.15 5.60
C ALA A 300 37.64 -0.80 4.79
N SER A 301 37.31 -1.34 3.62
CA SER A 301 38.29 -1.97 2.72
C SER A 301 39.37 -1.00 2.20
N CYS A 302 39.17 0.31 2.30
CA CYS A 302 40.18 1.31 1.95
C CYS A 302 41.30 1.43 3.00
N LEU A 303 41.14 0.85 4.19
CA LEU A 303 42.08 0.99 5.30
C LEU A 303 43.20 -0.06 5.26
N ARG A 304 44.41 0.34 5.67
CA ARG A 304 45.60 -0.52 5.58
C ARG A 304 45.83 -1.41 6.81
N SER A 305 45.25 -1.08 7.96
CA SER A 305 45.38 -1.88 9.19
C SER A 305 44.16 -2.78 9.39
N ARG A 306 44.39 -4.07 9.69
CA ARG A 306 43.33 -5.04 9.96
C ARG A 306 42.47 -4.63 11.16
N LEU A 307 43.09 -4.08 12.22
CA LEU A 307 42.37 -3.65 13.42
C LEU A 307 41.48 -2.46 13.13
N LEU A 308 41.94 -1.54 12.28
CA LEU A 308 41.16 -0.38 11.88
C LEU A 308 39.98 -0.75 10.98
N VAL A 309 40.16 -1.71 10.06
CA VAL A 309 39.07 -2.29 9.24
C VAL A 309 38.01 -2.91 10.15
N PHE A 310 38.44 -3.72 11.12
CA PHE A 310 37.52 -4.33 12.09
C PHE A 310 36.76 -3.28 12.90
N ALA A 311 37.47 -2.32 13.50
CA ALA A 311 36.87 -1.30 14.36
C ALA A 311 35.91 -0.39 13.58
N ILE A 312 36.27 0.06 12.38
CA ILE A 312 35.36 0.91 11.58
C ILE A 312 34.11 0.14 11.11
N MET A 313 34.26 -1.16 10.81
CA MET A 313 33.12 -2.02 10.47
C MET A 313 32.22 -2.24 11.68
N LEU A 314 32.81 -2.51 12.84
CA LEU A 314 32.06 -2.68 14.09
C LEU A 314 31.30 -1.40 14.43
N PHE A 315 31.97 -0.25 14.40
CA PHE A 315 31.36 1.06 14.59
C PHE A 315 30.16 1.28 13.67
N SER A 316 30.35 1.07 12.36
CA SER A 316 29.30 1.32 11.37
C SER A 316 28.09 0.40 11.58
N LEU A 317 28.35 -0.89 11.82
CA LEU A 317 27.29 -1.87 12.10
C LEU A 317 26.56 -1.58 13.40
N GLN A 318 27.29 -1.17 14.43
CA GLN A 318 26.71 -0.78 15.71
C GLN A 318 25.80 0.44 15.54
N VAL A 319 26.24 1.45 14.79
CA VAL A 319 25.42 2.62 14.54
C VAL A 319 24.19 2.29 13.67
N PHE A 320 24.35 1.57 12.56
CA PHE A 320 23.22 1.27 11.65
C PHE A 320 22.23 0.23 12.20
N LEU A 321 22.68 -0.72 13.02
CA LEU A 321 21.81 -1.78 13.58
C LEU A 321 21.29 -1.43 14.97
N PHE A 322 22.15 -0.91 15.84
CA PHE A 322 21.84 -0.73 17.25
C PHE A 322 21.23 0.65 17.55
N ALA A 323 21.66 1.72 16.88
CA ALA A 323 21.11 3.05 17.14
C ALA A 323 19.59 3.17 16.84
N PRO A 324 19.04 2.57 15.76
CA PRO A 324 17.58 2.53 15.56
C PRO A 324 16.84 1.84 16.69
N LEU A 325 17.39 0.73 17.21
CA LEU A 325 16.81 -0.01 18.34
C LEU A 325 16.80 0.84 19.62
N VAL A 326 17.93 1.49 19.93
CA VAL A 326 18.05 2.37 21.11
C VAL A 326 17.07 3.54 20.99
N THR A 327 16.97 4.16 19.81
CA THR A 327 16.04 5.27 19.54
C THR A 327 14.59 4.83 19.70
N TYR A 328 14.23 3.67 19.17
CA TYR A 328 12.89 3.08 19.34
C TYR A 328 12.55 2.87 20.82
N CYS A 329 13.49 2.34 21.60
CA CYS A 329 13.34 2.15 23.04
C CYS A 329 13.12 3.48 23.77
N ILE A 330 13.97 4.48 23.53
CA ILE A 330 13.82 5.82 24.13
C ILE A 330 12.46 6.44 23.79
N LYS A 331 12.06 6.38 22.51
CA LYS A 331 10.77 6.91 22.03
C LYS A 331 9.58 6.22 22.69
N LYS A 332 9.65 4.90 22.90
CA LYS A 332 8.61 4.11 23.57
C LYS A 332 8.51 4.46 25.07
N TYR A 333 9.62 4.77 25.73
CA TYR A 333 9.64 5.13 27.15
C TYR A 333 9.15 6.55 27.40
N SER A 334 9.71 7.53 26.68
CA SER A 334 9.32 8.94 26.83
C SER A 334 9.65 9.73 25.58
N PHE A 335 8.61 10.32 24.98
CA PHE A 335 8.76 11.19 23.81
C PHE A 335 9.63 12.42 24.10
N ARG A 336 9.58 12.97 25.32
CA ARG A 336 10.42 14.13 25.70
C ARG A 336 11.90 13.76 25.75
N LEU A 337 12.22 12.57 26.26
CA LEU A 337 13.60 12.07 26.31
C LEU A 337 14.15 11.86 24.89
N HIS A 338 13.32 11.32 23.99
CA HIS A 338 13.64 11.19 22.57
C HIS A 338 14.00 12.52 21.93
N LEU A 339 13.23 13.59 22.20
CA LEU A 339 13.54 14.93 21.70
C LEU A 339 14.87 15.46 22.25
N TRP A 340 15.11 15.38 23.56
CA TRP A 340 16.39 15.80 24.15
C TRP A 340 17.59 15.06 23.57
N PHE A 341 17.47 13.74 23.42
CA PHE A 341 18.49 12.91 22.80
C PHE A 341 18.73 13.32 21.32
N SER A 342 17.66 13.56 20.57
CA SER A 342 17.74 13.96 19.16
C SER A 342 18.41 15.33 18.97
N PHE A 343 18.00 16.32 19.75
CA PHE A 343 18.61 17.65 19.71
C PHE A 343 20.07 17.63 20.16
N GLY A 344 20.38 16.87 21.23
CA GLY A 344 21.76 16.67 21.67
C GLY A 344 22.64 16.04 20.59
N LEU A 345 22.14 15.00 19.92
CA LEU A 345 22.85 14.34 18.82
C LEU A 345 23.08 15.29 17.64
N MET A 346 22.08 16.09 17.28
CA MET A 346 22.17 17.06 16.19
C MET A 346 23.20 18.15 16.48
N ILE A 347 23.19 18.72 17.70
CA ILE A 347 24.17 19.72 18.14
C ILE A 347 25.59 19.13 18.12
N ALA A 348 25.77 17.93 18.68
CA ALA A 348 27.07 17.26 18.70
C ALA A 348 27.58 16.99 17.27
N THR A 349 26.71 16.51 16.39
CA THR A 349 27.06 16.23 14.98
C THR A 349 27.48 17.51 14.27
N LEU A 350 26.70 18.58 14.40
CA LEU A 350 27.01 19.88 13.81
C LEU A 350 28.35 20.43 14.32
N ALA A 351 28.65 20.28 15.61
CA ALA A 351 29.93 20.68 16.18
C ALA A 351 31.11 19.92 15.55
N PHE A 352 31.00 18.60 15.40
CA PHE A 352 32.05 17.79 14.76
C PHE A 352 32.21 18.04 13.25
N VAL A 353 31.11 18.36 12.54
CA VAL A 353 31.19 18.76 11.13
C VAL A 353 31.85 20.14 11.00
N TYR A 354 31.56 21.07 11.90
CA TYR A 354 32.18 22.39 11.91
C TYR A 354 33.70 22.31 12.07
N THR A 355 34.20 21.44 12.97
CA THR A 355 35.64 21.24 13.13
C THR A 355 36.30 20.60 11.90
N LEU A 356 35.54 19.85 11.09
CA LEU A 356 36.05 19.25 9.86
C LEU A 356 36.12 20.26 8.71
N HIS A 357 34.99 20.91 8.40
CA HIS A 357 34.92 21.88 7.30
C HIS A 357 33.65 22.76 7.35
N LEU A 358 33.82 24.08 7.21
CA LEU A 358 32.72 25.06 7.26
C LEU A 358 31.64 24.81 6.19
N LEU A 359 32.03 24.48 4.96
CA LEU A 359 31.06 24.23 3.88
C LEU A 359 30.14 23.04 4.18
N LEU A 360 30.69 21.94 4.73
CA LEU A 360 29.89 20.78 5.12
C LEU A 360 28.94 21.11 6.27
N PHE A 361 29.37 21.97 7.20
CA PHE A 361 28.52 22.45 8.29
C PHE A 361 27.33 23.25 7.75
N VAL A 362 27.57 24.20 6.85
CA VAL A 362 26.48 25.00 6.24
C VAL A 362 25.53 24.10 5.45
N MET A 363 26.05 23.13 4.70
CA MET A 363 25.22 22.18 3.95
C MET A 363 24.36 21.30 4.89
N LEU A 364 24.94 20.73 5.94
CA LEU A 364 24.20 19.89 6.89
C LEU A 364 23.16 20.71 7.66
N LEU A 365 23.52 21.91 8.13
CA LEU A 365 22.59 22.81 8.83
C LEU A 365 21.40 23.19 7.92
N GLY A 366 21.69 23.56 6.67
CA GLY A 366 20.66 23.86 5.68
C GLY A 366 19.75 22.66 5.42
N LEU A 367 20.29 21.45 5.29
CA LEU A 367 19.52 20.23 5.11
C LEU A 367 18.63 19.93 6.32
N LEU A 368 19.15 20.09 7.54
CA LEU A 368 18.38 19.85 8.77
C LEU A 368 17.22 20.85 8.90
N ILE A 369 17.45 22.14 8.65
CA ILE A 369 16.40 23.16 8.64
C ILE A 369 15.37 22.86 7.55
N PHE A 370 15.83 22.45 6.37
CA PHE A 370 14.96 22.09 5.26
C PHE A 370 14.04 20.93 5.64
N VAL A 371 14.58 19.84 6.17
CA VAL A 371 13.81 18.64 6.54
C VAL A 371 12.89 18.89 7.74
N THR A 372 13.34 19.64 8.76
CA THR A 372 12.56 19.87 9.99
C THR A 372 11.49 20.95 9.88
N VAL A 373 11.69 21.97 9.04
CA VAL A 373 10.82 23.15 8.97
C VAL A 373 10.21 23.31 7.58
N VAL A 374 11.04 23.37 6.55
CA VAL A 374 10.60 23.70 5.19
C VAL A 374 9.73 22.59 4.62
N CYS A 375 10.11 21.32 4.77
CA CYS A 375 9.34 20.17 4.31
C CYS A 375 7.95 20.07 4.99
N PRO A 376 7.82 20.10 6.33
CA PRO A 376 6.52 20.15 6.99
C PRO A 376 5.66 21.33 6.57
N TYR A 377 6.25 22.52 6.45
CA TYR A 377 5.55 23.72 5.98
C TYR A 377 5.00 23.54 4.56
N TRP A 378 5.86 23.08 3.64
CA TRP A 378 5.48 22.82 2.25
C TRP A 378 4.41 21.74 2.16
N LEU A 379 4.54 20.66 2.93
CA LEU A 379 3.57 19.57 2.98
C LEU A 379 2.16 20.07 3.37
N ILE A 380 2.07 20.99 4.33
CA ILE A 380 0.78 21.58 4.73
C ILE A 380 0.25 22.53 3.67
N ARG A 381 1.11 23.36 3.07
CA ARG A 381 0.72 24.21 1.93
C ARG A 381 0.19 23.40 0.75
N MET A 382 0.81 22.26 0.46
CA MET A 382 0.32 21.35 -0.59
C MET A 382 -1.03 20.73 -0.24
N GLN A 383 -1.35 20.53 1.05
CA GLN A 383 -2.65 20.03 1.47
C GLN A 383 -3.79 21.01 1.23
N GLU A 384 -3.53 22.31 1.19
CA GLU A 384 -4.53 23.31 0.81
C GLU A 384 -5.03 23.12 -0.62
N TYR A 385 -4.21 22.55 -1.50
CA TYR A 385 -4.58 22.22 -2.88
C TYR A 385 -5.19 20.82 -3.03
N LYS A 386 -5.27 20.02 -1.94
CA LYS A 386 -5.92 18.72 -2.00
C LYS A 386 -7.44 18.91 -2.01
N PHE A 387 -8.04 18.66 -3.17
CA PHE A 387 -9.47 18.72 -3.40
C PHE A 387 -10.02 17.31 -3.56
N GLU A 388 -10.94 16.91 -2.68
CA GLU A 388 -11.63 15.61 -2.77
C GLU A 388 -13.11 15.87 -2.98
N ILE A 389 -13.61 15.64 -4.20
CA ILE A 389 -15.04 15.64 -4.48
C ILE A 389 -15.56 14.26 -4.11
N ASN A 390 -16.50 14.18 -3.18
CA ASN A 390 -17.28 12.98 -2.96
C ASN A 390 -18.71 13.18 -3.48
N GLY A 391 -19.32 12.12 -4.00
CA GLY A 391 -20.71 12.09 -4.46
C GLY A 391 -21.42 10.80 -4.06
N PRO A 392 -22.74 10.73 -4.25
CA PRO A 392 -23.54 9.54 -3.88
C PRO A 392 -23.25 8.31 -4.76
N TRP A 393 -22.43 8.48 -5.81
CA TRP A 393 -21.98 7.42 -6.71
C TRP A 393 -20.54 6.96 -6.44
N ASP A 394 -19.90 7.48 -5.40
CA ASP A 394 -18.55 7.03 -5.03
C ASP A 394 -18.55 5.58 -4.59
N GLU A 395 -17.38 4.95 -4.72
CA GLU A 395 -17.14 3.59 -4.27
C GLU A 395 -17.53 3.45 -2.78
N ALA A 396 -18.36 2.43 -2.49
CA ALA A 396 -18.76 2.13 -1.13
C ALA A 396 -17.53 1.79 -0.28
N LYS A 397 -17.20 2.66 0.67
CA LYS A 397 -16.13 2.43 1.64
C LYS A 397 -16.66 1.49 2.74
N LEU A 398 -15.93 0.40 3.00
CA LEU A 398 -16.22 -0.51 4.11
C LEU A 398 -15.92 0.22 5.42
N CYS A 399 -16.93 0.77 6.09
CA CYS A 399 -16.82 1.33 7.44
C CYS A 399 -16.81 0.19 8.47
N PHE A 400 -15.69 -0.52 8.57
CA PHE A 400 -15.39 -1.33 9.75
C PHE A 400 -14.10 -0.80 10.35
N ASP A 401 -14.13 -0.42 11.63
CA ASP A 401 -12.91 -0.24 12.41
C ASP A 401 -12.22 -1.61 12.44
N ILE A 402 -11.12 -1.74 11.72
CA ILE A 402 -10.21 -2.86 11.86
C ILE A 402 -9.47 -2.62 13.17
N THR A 403 -10.12 -2.92 14.30
CA THR A 403 -9.43 -3.21 15.54
C THR A 403 -8.80 -4.59 15.37
N ASP A 404 -7.56 -4.62 14.91
CA ASP A 404 -6.67 -5.77 15.04
C ASP A 404 -6.17 -5.91 16.48
#